data_AF-A0A821TP29-F1
#
_entry.id   AF-A0A821TP29-F1
#
_cell.length_a   1.000
_cell.length_b   1.000
_cell.length_c   1.000
_cell.angle_alpha   90.00
_cell.angle_beta   90.00
_cell.angle_gamma   90.00
#
_symmetry.space_group_name_H-M   'P 1'
#
loop_
_entity.id
_entity.type
_entity.pdbx_description
1 polymer ?
#
loop_
_entity_poly.entity_id
_entity_poly.type
_entity_poly.pdbx_seq_one_letter_code
_entity_poly.pdbx_strand_id
1 'polypeptide(L)'
;MTCVYRSLPSEDDQKILAYGCLGLQNEETIAEDLEKTILCLCQGYRRVLECSDIPKIFHDRDFIYMLRELRFELRPSSESEDIIIDGIPPNSLLRALEDNFNGITNDEFEKLTQIFFKTIQEKNPDFELPKKTRHNNIYRDIITILKDSMKLDSVRRRLYGRYKLIIDESDDESAVHLLFQTGILDPEQTKV
;
A
#
# COMPACT_ATOMS: atom_id res chain seq x y z
N MET A 1 26.27 24.29 -15.76
CA MET A 1 25.49 23.66 -14.68
C MET A 1 24.09 23.46 -15.22
N THR A 2 23.68 22.22 -15.50
CA THR A 2 22.36 21.93 -16.06
C THR A 2 21.43 21.58 -14.92
N CYS A 3 20.42 22.42 -14.68
CA CYS A 3 19.40 22.15 -13.67
C CYS A 3 18.24 21.43 -14.36
N VAL A 4 17.87 20.25 -13.85
CA VAL A 4 16.71 19.50 -14.33
C VAL A 4 15.58 19.68 -13.32
N TYR A 5 14.49 20.29 -13.76
CA TYR A 5 13.26 20.40 -12.99
C TYR A 5 12.23 19.42 -13.58
N ARG A 6 11.45 18.77 -12.72
CA ARG A 6 10.30 17.96 -13.12
C ARG A 6 9.05 18.48 -12.43
N SER A 7 7.99 18.63 -13.20
CA SER A 7 6.64 18.86 -12.71
C SER A 7 6.08 17.60 -12.04
N LEU A 8 4.87 17.70 -11.46
CA LEU A 8 4.11 16.53 -11.05
C LEU A 8 3.95 15.55 -12.23
N PRO A 9 3.99 14.23 -11.97
CA PRO A 9 3.83 13.22 -13.01
C PRO A 9 2.46 13.32 -13.67
N SER A 10 2.45 13.26 -15.00
CA SER A 10 1.21 13.20 -15.78
C SER A 10 0.45 11.88 -15.56
N GLU A 11 -0.75 11.78 -16.13
CA GLU A 11 -1.54 10.53 -16.13
C GLU A 11 -0.76 9.36 -16.70
N ASP A 12 -0.10 9.58 -17.82
CA ASP A 12 0.71 8.58 -18.49
C ASP A 12 1.97 8.25 -17.70
N ASP A 13 2.65 9.24 -17.12
CA ASP A 13 3.83 9.01 -16.28
C ASP A 13 3.48 8.14 -15.07
N GLN A 14 2.35 8.42 -14.42
CA GLN A 14 1.90 7.66 -13.26
C GLN A 14 1.47 6.23 -13.66
N LYS A 15 0.85 6.04 -14.82
CA LYS A 15 0.56 4.71 -15.38
C LYS A 15 1.86 3.93 -15.59
N ILE A 16 2.85 4.51 -16.27
CA ILE A 16 4.14 3.88 -16.54
C ILE A 16 4.84 3.49 -15.23
N LEU A 17 4.82 4.40 -14.25
CA LEU A 17 5.34 4.15 -12.91
C LEU A 17 4.64 2.97 -12.24
N ALA A 18 3.31 2.90 -12.31
CA ALA A 18 2.53 1.84 -11.69
C ALA A 18 2.86 0.46 -12.27
N TYR A 19 2.93 0.35 -13.60
CA TYR A 19 3.33 -0.88 -14.29
C TYR A 19 4.73 -1.33 -13.87
N GLY A 20 5.70 -0.40 -13.86
CA GLY A 20 7.05 -0.70 -13.41
C GLY A 20 7.13 -1.15 -11.94
N CYS A 21 6.31 -0.56 -11.06
CA CYS A 21 6.27 -0.94 -9.63
C CYS A 21 5.62 -2.32 -9.42
N LEU A 22 4.59 -2.64 -10.20
CA LEU A 22 3.93 -3.94 -10.20
C LEU A 22 4.76 -5.03 -10.89
N GLY A 23 5.88 -4.65 -11.54
CA GLY A 23 6.76 -5.59 -12.22
C GLY A 23 6.22 -6.07 -13.56
N LEU A 24 5.22 -5.38 -14.11
CA LEU A 24 4.56 -5.70 -15.37
C LEU A 24 5.38 -5.08 -16.52
N GLN A 25 6.25 -5.86 -17.16
CA GLN A 25 7.05 -5.40 -18.31
C GLN A 25 6.93 -6.32 -19.53
N ASN A 26 6.54 -5.71 -20.65
CA ASN A 26 6.67 -6.02 -22.09
C ASN A 26 6.47 -7.45 -22.66
N GLU A 27 6.27 -8.50 -21.88
CA GLU A 27 6.06 -9.88 -22.41
C GLU A 27 4.84 -10.60 -21.82
N GLU A 28 4.11 -9.97 -20.89
CA GLU A 28 2.97 -10.57 -20.19
C GLU A 28 1.64 -10.06 -20.76
N THR A 29 0.70 -10.97 -21.02
CA THR A 29 -0.68 -10.60 -21.34
C THR A 29 -1.38 -10.21 -20.06
N ILE A 30 -1.52 -8.91 -19.82
CA ILE A 30 -2.23 -8.37 -18.66
C ILE A 30 -3.73 -8.52 -18.91
N ALA A 31 -4.45 -9.11 -17.95
CA ALA A 31 -5.90 -9.19 -18.02
C ALA A 31 -6.52 -7.77 -18.10
N GLU A 32 -7.55 -7.59 -18.94
CA GLU A 32 -8.19 -6.28 -19.14
C GLU A 32 -8.66 -5.65 -17.81
N ASP A 33 -9.15 -6.48 -16.89
CA ASP A 33 -9.61 -6.03 -15.57
C ASP A 33 -8.46 -5.59 -14.65
N LEU A 34 -7.28 -6.20 -14.79
CA LEU A 34 -6.08 -5.75 -14.08
C LEU A 34 -5.62 -4.40 -14.62
N GLU A 35 -5.59 -4.19 -15.94
CA GLU A 35 -5.27 -2.88 -16.53
C GLU A 35 -6.24 -1.78 -16.03
N LYS A 36 -7.55 -2.06 -16.05
CA LYS A 36 -8.57 -1.14 -15.51
C LYS A 36 -8.31 -0.83 -14.03
N THR A 37 -7.98 -1.86 -13.24
CA THR A 37 -7.68 -1.69 -11.81
C THR A 37 -6.46 -0.78 -11.61
N ILE A 38 -5.38 -0.97 -12.37
CA ILE A 38 -4.16 -0.15 -12.26
C ILE A 38 -4.43 1.33 -12.57
N LEU A 39 -5.21 1.60 -13.62
CA LEU A 39 -5.64 2.96 -13.95
C LEU A 39 -6.45 3.59 -12.81
N CYS A 40 -7.39 2.82 -12.25
CA CYS A 40 -8.21 3.26 -11.12
C CYS A 40 -7.38 3.49 -9.84
N LEU A 41 -6.30 2.73 -9.61
CA LEU A 41 -5.37 2.99 -8.50
C LEU A 41 -4.65 4.33 -8.67
N CYS A 42 -4.20 4.66 -9.88
CA CYS A 42 -3.58 5.95 -10.17
C CYS A 42 -4.56 7.10 -9.93
N GLN A 43 -5.79 6.97 -10.44
CA GLN A 43 -6.84 7.95 -10.24
C GLN A 43 -7.25 8.07 -8.76
N GLY A 44 -7.35 6.95 -8.04
CA GLY A 44 -7.63 6.93 -6.61
C GLY A 44 -6.59 7.71 -5.82
N TYR A 45 -5.31 7.54 -6.14
CA TYR A 45 -4.23 8.30 -5.50
C TYR A 45 -4.32 9.81 -5.78
N ARG A 46 -4.63 10.22 -7.01
CA ARG A 46 -4.88 11.64 -7.32
C ARG A 46 -6.02 12.21 -6.50
N ARG A 47 -7.15 11.50 -6.43
CA ARG A 47 -8.31 11.91 -5.63
C ARG A 47 -7.96 12.02 -4.14
N VAL A 48 -7.09 11.15 -3.62
CA VAL A 48 -6.57 11.26 -2.24
C VAL A 48 -5.76 12.55 -2.06
N LEU A 49 -4.86 12.89 -2.99
CA LEU A 49 -4.07 14.12 -2.91
C LEU A 49 -4.90 15.40 -3.03
N GLU A 50 -6.05 15.33 -3.71
CA GLU A 50 -6.99 16.44 -3.87
C GLU A 50 -8.02 16.53 -2.73
N CYS A 51 -8.17 15.48 -1.92
CA CYS A 51 -9.16 15.42 -0.85
C CYS A 51 -8.79 16.36 0.31
N SER A 52 -9.68 17.30 0.65
CA SER A 52 -9.49 18.24 1.76
C SER A 52 -9.50 17.57 3.14
N ASP A 53 -10.17 16.42 3.24
CA ASP A 53 -10.38 15.70 4.50
C ASP A 53 -9.21 14.76 4.82
N ILE A 54 -8.24 14.62 3.92
CA ILE A 54 -7.06 13.78 4.12
C ILE A 54 -5.85 14.70 4.31
N PRO A 55 -5.06 14.51 5.39
CA PRO A 55 -3.85 15.29 5.61
C PRO A 55 -2.88 15.21 4.43
N LYS A 56 -2.29 16.35 4.04
CA LYS A 56 -1.30 16.44 2.96
C LYS A 56 0.10 15.98 3.38
N ILE A 57 0.17 14.79 3.97
CA ILE A 57 1.39 14.15 4.46
C ILE A 57 1.89 13.06 3.52
N PHE A 58 1.03 12.56 2.62
CA PHE A 58 1.35 11.48 1.69
C PHE A 58 2.07 12.01 0.46
N HIS A 59 3.06 11.24 0.00
CA HIS A 59 3.89 11.56 -1.16
C HIS A 59 3.93 10.39 -2.13
N ASP A 60 4.46 10.60 -3.33
CA ASP A 60 4.54 9.56 -4.38
C ASP A 60 5.21 8.28 -3.88
N ARG A 61 6.09 8.40 -2.87
CA ARG A 61 6.73 7.26 -2.22
C ARG A 61 5.71 6.31 -1.60
N ASP A 62 4.68 6.81 -0.92
CA ASP A 62 3.68 5.96 -0.26
C ASP A 62 2.88 5.17 -1.30
N PHE A 63 2.54 5.82 -2.42
CA PHE A 63 1.93 5.18 -3.57
C PHE A 63 2.82 4.12 -4.23
N ILE A 64 4.11 4.45 -4.45
CA ILE A 64 5.09 3.53 -5.04
C ILE A 64 5.27 2.28 -4.18
N TYR A 65 5.39 2.41 -2.86
CA TYR A 65 5.59 1.26 -1.99
C TYR A 65 4.32 0.42 -1.85
N MET A 66 3.14 1.04 -1.86
CA MET A 66 1.86 0.33 -1.93
C MET A 66 1.75 -0.52 -3.21
N LEU A 67 2.10 0.04 -4.37
CA LEU A 67 2.16 -0.72 -5.62
C LEU A 67 3.19 -1.85 -5.60
N ARG A 68 4.38 -1.60 -5.04
CA ARG A 68 5.41 -2.64 -4.91
C ARG A 68 4.97 -3.77 -3.98
N GLU A 69 4.16 -3.48 -2.97
CA GLU A 69 3.59 -4.52 -2.11
C GLU A 69 2.60 -5.39 -2.89
N LEU A 70 1.72 -4.77 -3.67
CA LEU A 70 0.74 -5.47 -4.51
C LEU A 70 1.39 -6.39 -5.56
N ARG A 71 2.62 -6.10 -5.99
CA ARG A 71 3.37 -6.98 -6.88
C ARG A 71 3.47 -8.43 -6.39
N PHE A 72 3.53 -8.67 -5.07
CA PHE A 72 3.64 -10.04 -4.52
C PHE A 72 2.34 -10.83 -4.57
N GLU A 73 1.25 -10.12 -4.82
CA GLU A 73 -0.10 -10.64 -4.86
C GLU A 73 -0.50 -10.97 -6.31
N LEU A 74 0.19 -10.38 -7.28
CA LEU A 74 0.08 -10.73 -8.70
C LEU A 74 0.70 -12.10 -8.95
N ARG A 75 -0.14 -13.07 -9.30
CA ARG A 75 0.29 -14.43 -9.63
C ARG A 75 -0.04 -14.73 -11.09
N PRO A 76 0.82 -15.50 -11.79
CA PRO A 76 0.45 -16.13 -13.05
C PRO A 76 -0.76 -17.04 -12.82
N SER A 77 -1.80 -16.87 -13.63
CA SER A 77 -2.90 -17.79 -13.73
C SER A 77 -2.36 -19.13 -14.25
N SER A 78 -2.67 -20.20 -13.53
CA SER A 78 -2.22 -21.56 -13.87
C SER A 78 -3.05 -22.23 -14.97
N GLU A 79 -4.03 -21.53 -15.56
CA GLU A 79 -5.07 -22.13 -16.41
C GLU A 79 -4.90 -21.87 -17.92
N SER A 80 -3.91 -21.08 -18.36
CA SER A 80 -3.71 -20.73 -19.78
C SER A 80 -2.29 -21.05 -20.30
N GLU A 81 -2.18 -21.34 -21.60
CA GLU A 81 -0.89 -21.52 -22.30
C GLU A 81 -0.07 -20.21 -22.33
N ASP A 82 -0.75 -19.06 -22.29
CA ASP A 82 -0.16 -17.75 -22.07
C ASP A 82 -0.10 -17.43 -20.56
N ILE A 83 0.97 -16.77 -20.10
CA ILE A 83 1.05 -16.27 -18.72
C ILE A 83 0.10 -15.06 -18.58
N ILE A 84 -1.13 -15.32 -18.14
CA ILE A 84 -2.10 -14.28 -17.77
C ILE A 84 -1.89 -13.96 -16.30
N ILE A 85 -1.73 -12.70 -15.94
CA ILE A 85 -1.60 -12.30 -14.53
C ILE A 85 -2.99 -12.02 -13.96
N ASP A 86 -3.32 -12.70 -12.85
CA ASP A 86 -4.57 -12.51 -12.14
C ASP A 86 -4.70 -11.08 -11.57
N GLY A 87 -5.94 -10.64 -11.38
CA GLY A 87 -6.25 -9.34 -10.80
C GLY A 87 -5.79 -9.18 -9.35
N ILE A 88 -5.68 -7.93 -8.90
CA ILE A 88 -5.37 -7.61 -7.50
C ILE A 88 -6.57 -7.97 -6.61
N PRO A 89 -6.42 -8.81 -5.57
CA PRO A 89 -7.53 -9.09 -4.66
C PRO A 89 -7.91 -7.86 -3.81
N PRO A 90 -9.20 -7.64 -3.50
CA PRO A 90 -9.65 -6.57 -2.61
C PRO A 90 -8.95 -6.53 -1.24
N ASN A 91 -8.76 -7.70 -0.61
CA ASN A 91 -8.05 -7.80 0.67
C ASN A 91 -6.58 -7.39 0.56
N SER A 92 -5.92 -7.72 -0.55
CA SER A 92 -4.54 -7.36 -0.80
C SER A 92 -4.39 -5.84 -0.98
N LEU A 93 -5.34 -5.18 -1.66
CA LEU A 93 -5.38 -3.72 -1.74
C LEU A 93 -5.56 -3.07 -0.36
N LEU A 94 -6.54 -3.54 0.42
CA LEU A 94 -6.78 -2.99 1.75
C LEU A 94 -5.52 -3.09 2.63
N ARG A 95 -4.87 -4.24 2.67
CA ARG A 95 -3.62 -4.45 3.40
C ARG A 95 -2.50 -3.52 2.93
N ALA A 96 -2.31 -3.38 1.61
CA ALA A 96 -1.29 -2.49 1.08
C ALA A 96 -1.58 -1.01 1.43
N LEU A 97 -2.84 -0.61 1.53
CA LEU A 97 -3.20 0.73 2.02
C LEU A 97 -2.92 0.88 3.53
N GLU A 98 -3.17 -0.15 4.33
CA GLU A 98 -2.85 -0.19 5.76
C GLU A 98 -1.35 -0.03 6.01
N ASP A 99 -0.51 -0.74 5.26
CA ASP A 99 0.95 -0.74 5.45
C ASP A 99 1.63 0.56 4.98
N ASN A 100 1.01 1.26 4.02
CA ASN A 100 1.64 2.39 3.33
C ASN A 100 1.07 3.76 3.67
N PHE A 101 -0.20 3.89 4.04
CA PHE A 101 -0.85 5.18 4.30
C PHE A 101 -1.11 5.42 5.81
N ASN A 102 -0.05 5.35 6.62
CA ASN A 102 -0.10 5.47 8.08
C ASN A 102 0.01 6.92 8.58
N GLY A 103 -0.10 7.12 9.90
CA GLY A 103 0.04 8.45 10.53
C GLY A 103 -1.22 9.32 10.43
N ILE A 104 -2.37 8.70 10.22
CA ILE A 104 -3.69 9.33 10.15
C ILE A 104 -4.67 8.59 11.07
N THR A 105 -5.77 9.24 11.41
CA THR A 105 -6.86 8.67 12.21
C THR A 105 -7.62 7.57 11.45
N ASN A 106 -8.41 6.78 12.18
CA ASN A 106 -9.25 5.73 11.58
C ASN A 106 -10.28 6.30 10.59
N ASP A 107 -10.89 7.44 10.91
CA ASP A 107 -11.90 8.07 10.05
C ASP A 107 -11.27 8.60 8.76
N GLU A 108 -10.09 9.21 8.84
CA GLU A 108 -9.31 9.64 7.67
C GLU A 108 -8.91 8.45 6.81
N PHE A 109 -8.50 7.34 7.43
CA PHE A 109 -8.15 6.14 6.69
C PHE A 109 -9.36 5.48 6.04
N GLU A 110 -10.50 5.44 6.71
CA GLU A 110 -11.75 4.95 6.14
C GLU A 110 -12.13 5.77 4.90
N LYS A 111 -11.99 7.10 4.94
CA LYS A 111 -12.18 7.94 3.75
C LYS A 111 -11.19 7.61 2.64
N LEU A 112 -9.90 7.47 2.98
CA LEU A 112 -8.85 7.13 2.02
C LEU A 112 -9.13 5.82 1.29
N THR A 113 -9.46 4.76 2.05
CA THR A 113 -9.82 3.45 1.48
C THR A 113 -11.07 3.55 0.61
N GLN A 114 -12.11 4.24 1.06
CA GLN A 114 -13.31 4.46 0.26
C GLN A 114 -13.01 5.15 -1.08
N ILE A 115 -12.07 6.10 -1.14
CA ILE A 115 -11.68 6.74 -2.40
C ILE A 115 -11.09 5.72 -3.38
N PHE A 116 -10.14 4.89 -2.94
CA PHE A 116 -9.54 3.85 -3.80
C PHE A 116 -10.58 2.85 -4.29
N PHE A 117 -11.37 2.28 -3.38
CA PHE A 117 -12.34 1.24 -3.71
C PHE A 117 -13.47 1.76 -4.59
N LYS A 118 -14.02 2.95 -4.32
CA LYS A 118 -15.05 3.55 -5.19
C LYS A 118 -14.52 3.82 -6.60
N THR A 119 -13.27 4.27 -6.70
CA THR A 119 -12.66 4.54 -8.02
C THR A 119 -12.52 3.25 -8.83
N ILE A 120 -12.16 2.13 -8.20
CA ILE A 120 -12.12 0.82 -8.89
C ILE A 120 -13.53 0.34 -9.25
N GLN A 121 -14.51 0.51 -8.35
CA GLN A 121 -15.90 0.12 -8.56
C GLN A 121 -16.58 0.83 -9.74
N GLU A 122 -16.11 2.03 -10.12
CA GLU A 122 -16.57 2.71 -11.34
C GLU A 122 -16.31 1.89 -12.61
N LYS A 123 -15.33 0.97 -12.60
CA LYS A 123 -14.94 0.11 -13.72
C LYS A 123 -15.12 -1.38 -13.45
N ASN A 124 -15.13 -1.79 -12.19
CA ASN A 124 -15.32 -3.17 -11.74
C ASN A 124 -16.23 -3.20 -10.50
N PRO A 125 -17.56 -3.26 -10.67
CA PRO A 125 -18.53 -3.19 -9.57
C PRO A 125 -18.37 -4.29 -8.50
N ASP A 126 -17.83 -5.45 -8.89
CA ASP A 126 -17.64 -6.60 -7.98
C ASP A 126 -16.41 -6.44 -7.07
N PHE A 127 -15.59 -5.41 -7.29
CA PHE A 127 -14.45 -5.07 -6.43
C PHE A 127 -14.94 -4.42 -5.12
N GLU A 128 -15.51 -5.21 -4.23
CA GLU A 128 -16.06 -4.74 -2.96
C GLU A 128 -14.99 -4.49 -1.89
N LEU A 129 -15.16 -3.41 -1.12
CA LEU A 129 -14.39 -3.19 0.10
C LEU A 129 -14.65 -4.36 1.07
N PRO A 130 -13.61 -5.05 1.57
CA PRO A 130 -13.78 -6.12 2.54
C PRO A 130 -14.61 -5.67 3.75
N LYS A 131 -15.66 -6.45 4.07
CA LYS A 131 -16.56 -6.15 5.19
C LYS A 131 -15.84 -6.39 6.52
N LYS A 132 -16.05 -5.50 7.50
CA LYS A 132 -15.68 -5.77 8.91
C LYS A 132 -16.38 -7.07 9.35
N THR A 133 -15.63 -8.07 9.79
CA THR A 133 -16.24 -9.31 10.31
C THR A 133 -16.47 -9.18 11.82
N ARG A 134 -17.45 -9.91 12.39
CA ARG A 134 -17.80 -9.87 13.83
C ARG A 134 -16.63 -10.16 14.78
N HIS A 135 -15.58 -10.83 14.29
CA HIS A 135 -14.37 -11.16 15.04
C HIS A 135 -13.19 -10.23 14.76
N ASN A 136 -13.31 -9.33 13.78
CA ASN A 136 -12.31 -8.34 13.41
C ASN A 136 -13.01 -6.99 13.21
N ASN A 137 -13.29 -6.31 14.33
CA ASN A 137 -13.76 -4.92 14.34
C ASN A 137 -12.66 -3.92 13.94
N ILE A 138 -11.46 -4.41 13.64
CA ILE A 138 -10.25 -3.62 13.49
C ILE A 138 -9.90 -3.60 12.00
N TYR A 139 -10.11 -2.46 11.34
CA TYR A 139 -9.55 -2.19 10.00
C TYR A 139 -8.03 -1.92 10.07
N ARG A 140 -7.44 -1.68 11.25
CA ARG A 140 -6.00 -1.45 11.43
C ARG A 140 -5.56 -1.89 12.82
N ASP A 141 -4.90 -3.05 12.92
CA ASP A 141 -4.16 -3.41 14.12
C ASP A 141 -2.72 -2.95 13.92
N ILE A 142 -2.39 -1.76 14.43
CA ILE A 142 -1.08 -1.12 14.25
C ILE A 142 0.05 -2.03 14.77
N ILE A 143 -0.19 -2.79 15.84
CA ILE A 143 0.82 -3.71 16.38
C ILE A 143 1.05 -4.88 15.43
N THR A 144 -0.02 -5.44 14.87
CA THR A 144 0.09 -6.53 13.87
C THR A 144 0.73 -6.03 12.57
N ILE A 145 0.30 -4.87 12.06
CA ILE A 145 0.89 -4.19 10.89
C ILE A 145 2.39 -3.96 11.11
N LEU A 146 2.77 -3.42 12.26
CA LEU A 146 4.16 -3.17 12.59
C LEU A 146 4.96 -4.48 12.68
N LYS A 147 4.44 -5.50 13.36
CA LYS A 147 5.05 -6.84 13.44
C LYS A 147 5.29 -7.45 12.06
N ASP A 148 4.28 -7.44 11.21
CA ASP A 148 4.35 -8.04 9.88
C ASP A 148 5.34 -7.28 9.00
N SER A 149 5.36 -5.95 9.09
CA SER A 149 6.31 -5.11 8.36
C SER A 149 7.77 -5.30 8.80
N MET A 150 8.01 -5.79 10.02
CA MET A 150 9.35 -6.09 10.55
C MET A 150 9.81 -7.52 10.20
N LYS A 151 8.88 -8.43 9.91
CA LYS A 151 9.13 -9.83 9.54
C LYS A 151 9.42 -10.07 8.06
N LEU A 152 9.79 -9.02 7.31
CA LEU A 152 10.11 -9.17 5.89
C LEU A 152 11.27 -10.15 5.69
N ASP A 153 11.05 -11.16 4.84
CA ASP A 153 12.10 -12.04 4.34
C ASP A 153 13.18 -11.25 3.58
N SER A 154 14.31 -11.86 3.27
CA SER A 154 15.46 -11.17 2.66
C SER A 154 15.15 -10.57 1.29
N VAL A 155 14.32 -11.23 0.48
CA VAL A 155 13.84 -10.72 -0.81
C VAL A 155 12.92 -9.54 -0.56
N ARG A 156 12.03 -9.67 0.43
CA ARG A 156 11.08 -8.63 0.80
C ARG A 156 11.73 -7.36 1.33
N ARG A 157 12.72 -7.53 2.19
CA ARG A 157 13.47 -6.43 2.77
C ARG A 157 14.26 -5.64 1.73
N ARG A 158 14.87 -6.32 0.75
CA ARG A 158 15.71 -5.67 -0.26
C ARG A 158 14.92 -4.75 -1.20
N LEU A 159 13.68 -5.11 -1.51
CA LEU A 159 12.89 -4.42 -2.52
C LEU A 159 11.78 -3.53 -1.90
N TYR A 160 11.34 -3.82 -0.66
CA TYR A 160 10.18 -3.18 0.00
C TYR A 160 10.51 -2.62 1.40
N GLY A 161 11.71 -2.90 1.94
CA GLY A 161 12.08 -2.50 3.30
C GLY A 161 12.02 -0.98 3.47
N ARG A 162 11.12 -0.53 4.35
CA ARG A 162 11.07 0.86 4.84
C ARG A 162 11.34 0.89 6.33
N TYR A 163 12.15 1.84 6.75
CA TYR A 163 12.22 2.19 8.16
C TYR A 163 10.87 2.75 8.59
N LYS A 164 10.40 2.32 9.77
CA LYS A 164 9.16 2.79 10.36
C LYS A 164 9.47 3.96 11.28
N LEU A 165 8.78 5.07 11.08
CA LEU A 165 8.76 6.18 12.02
C LEU A 165 7.64 5.89 13.03
N ILE A 166 8.00 5.86 14.30
CA ILE A 166 7.05 5.72 15.39
C ILE A 166 6.97 7.08 16.06
N ILE A 167 5.77 7.63 16.10
CA ILE A 167 5.49 8.91 16.76
C ILE A 167 5.02 8.58 18.15
N ASP A 168 5.82 8.96 19.14
CA ASP A 168 5.47 8.86 20.55
C ASP A 168 5.10 10.24 21.06
N GLU A 169 3.83 10.41 21.45
CA GLU A 169 3.35 11.64 22.07
C GLU A 169 3.57 11.62 23.59
N SER A 170 4.03 10.50 24.16
CA SER A 170 4.30 10.39 25.58
C SER A 170 5.66 11.02 25.94
N ASP A 171 5.74 11.58 27.14
CA ASP A 171 6.99 12.14 27.69
C ASP A 171 7.93 11.06 28.26
N ASP A 172 7.49 9.79 28.29
CA ASP A 172 8.13 8.68 29.03
C ASP A 172 8.59 7.52 28.15
N GLU A 173 8.73 7.72 26.84
CA GLU A 173 9.17 6.70 25.88
C GLU A 173 8.29 5.42 25.90
N SER A 174 6.99 5.59 26.19
CA SER A 174 6.02 4.50 26.31
C SER A 174 5.96 3.66 25.05
N ALA A 175 6.13 4.26 23.87
CA ALA A 175 6.14 3.52 22.62
C ALA A 175 7.29 2.51 22.58
N VAL A 176 8.50 2.89 23.01
CA VAL A 176 9.66 1.98 23.05
C VAL A 176 9.40 0.81 23.99
N HIS A 177 8.82 1.08 25.17
CA HIS A 177 8.46 0.04 26.11
C HIS A 177 7.44 -0.94 25.52
N LEU A 178 6.40 -0.43 24.83
CA LEU A 178 5.41 -1.25 24.15
C LEU A 178 6.01 -2.13 23.04
N LEU A 179 7.00 -1.62 22.30
CA LEU A 179 7.68 -2.41 21.26
C LEU A 179 8.44 -3.60 21.83
N PHE A 180 9.09 -3.43 22.98
CA PHE A 180 9.72 -4.55 23.69
C PHE A 180 8.68 -5.52 24.27
N GLN A 181 7.64 -5.01 24.95
CA GLN A 181 6.59 -5.85 25.54
C GLN A 181 5.85 -6.69 24.50
N THR A 182 5.61 -6.13 23.31
CA THR A 182 4.91 -6.82 22.23
C THR A 182 5.83 -7.78 21.45
N GLY A 183 7.13 -7.81 21.76
CA GLY A 183 8.12 -8.64 21.07
C GLY A 183 8.43 -8.18 19.64
N ILE A 184 8.21 -6.90 19.35
CA ILE A 184 8.61 -6.27 18.08
C ILE A 184 10.11 -5.99 18.10
N LEU A 185 10.60 -5.48 19.24
CA LEU A 185 12.03 -5.31 19.50
C LEU A 185 12.50 -6.35 20.50
N ASP A 186 13.76 -6.76 20.34
CA ASP A 186 14.45 -7.67 21.27
C ASP A 186 15.45 -6.83 22.10
N PRO A 187 15.28 -6.73 23.43
CA PRO A 187 16.19 -5.97 24.29
C PRO A 187 17.64 -6.43 24.23
N GLU A 188 17.90 -7.71 23.95
CA GLU A 188 19.26 -8.25 23.91
C GLU A 188 19.99 -7.92 22.60
N GLN A 189 19.24 -7.67 21.53
CA GLN A 189 19.78 -7.41 20.19
C GLN A 189 19.68 -5.94 19.78
N THR A 190 18.81 -5.16 20.43
CA THR A 190 18.53 -3.76 20.08
C THR A 190 19.35 -2.84 20.96
N LYS A 191 20.29 -2.10 20.38
CA LYS A 191 20.95 -0.98 21.06
C LYS A 191 20.03 0.24 20.99
N VAL A 192 19.58 0.72 22.14
CA VAL A 192 18.87 2.00 22.32
C VAL A 192 19.90 3.10 22.56
#